data_AF-A0A1I5NLD0-F1
#
_entry.id   AF-A0A1I5NLD0-F1
#
_cell.length_a   1.000
_cell.length_b   1.000
_cell.length_c   1.000
_cell.angle_alpha   90.00
_cell.angle_beta   90.00
_cell.angle_gamma   90.00
#
_symmetry.space_group_name_H-M   'P 1'
#
loop_
_entity.id
_entity.type
_entity.pdbx_description
1 polymer ?
#
loop_
_entity_poly.entity_id
_entity_poly.type
_entity_poly.pdbx_seq_one_letter_code
_entity_poly.pdbx_strand_id
1 'polypeptide(L)'
;MTGHEVVPNALDRQVAALGRLGEQTGELVGSAGRLADRLPQLGTAPPALHLAQRLREAAGHAGLAGELGAADTELTGFHEALRAGIRRYQDHESGVREAFQRLERQAE
;
A
#
# COMPACT_ATOMS: atom_id res chain seq x y z
N MET A 1 10.55 25.30 17.95
CA MET A 1 10.48 23.90 17.49
C MET A 1 9.21 23.30 18.06
N THR A 2 8.19 23.09 17.23
CA THR A 2 6.98 22.38 17.62
C THR A 2 7.32 20.90 17.74
N GLY A 3 7.35 20.39 18.98
CA GLY A 3 7.43 18.95 19.21
C GLY A 3 6.13 18.32 18.74
N HIS A 4 6.20 17.40 17.79
CA HIS A 4 5.07 16.58 17.40
C HIS A 4 5.02 15.37 18.33
N GLU A 5 3.98 15.27 19.15
CA GLU A 5 3.72 14.10 19.97
C GLU A 5 3.19 12.98 19.06
N VAL A 6 4.01 11.96 18.82
CA VAL A 6 3.58 10.77 18.09
C VAL A 6 3.01 9.80 19.12
N VAL A 7 1.78 9.32 18.88
CA VAL A 7 1.14 8.30 19.70
C VAL A 7 1.17 6.98 18.92
N PRO A 8 2.19 6.12 19.10
CA PRO A 8 2.40 4.94 18.25
C PRO A 8 1.20 3.99 18.25
N ASN A 9 0.58 3.81 19.41
CA ASN A 9 -0.61 2.96 19.58
C ASN A 9 -1.83 3.49 18.79
N ALA A 10 -1.90 4.80 18.52
CA ALA A 10 -2.96 5.37 17.69
C ALA A 10 -2.71 5.10 16.19
N LEU A 11 -1.45 4.93 15.78
CA LEU A 11 -1.04 4.65 14.41
C LEU A 11 -1.18 3.17 14.04
N ASP A 12 -1.09 2.23 15.00
CA ASP A 12 -1.20 0.80 14.72
C ASP A 12 -2.52 0.42 14.01
N ARG A 13 -3.64 1.03 14.41
CA ARG A 13 -4.94 0.80 13.74
C ARG A 13 -4.92 1.27 12.29
N GLN A 14 -4.25 2.39 12.03
CA GLN A 14 -4.15 3.00 10.69
C GLN A 14 -3.22 2.17 9.80
N VAL A 15 -2.09 1.71 10.35
CA VAL A 15 -1.19 0.75 9.68
C VAL A 15 -1.93 -0.53 9.33
N ALA A 16 -2.70 -1.10 10.26
CA ALA A 16 -3.50 -2.29 10.00
C ALA A 16 -4.59 -2.06 8.94
N ALA A 17 -5.21 -0.87 8.93
CA ALA A 17 -6.17 -0.50 7.89
C ALA A 17 -5.51 -0.37 6.51
N LEU A 18 -4.33 0.24 6.43
CA LEU A 18 -3.54 0.32 5.20
C LEU A 18 -3.12 -1.05 4.69
N GLY A 19 -2.76 -1.98 5.58
CA GLY A 19 -2.47 -3.37 5.20
C GLY A 19 -3.65 -4.06 4.53
N ARG A 20 -4.85 -3.93 5.11
CA ARG A 20 -6.08 -4.47 4.50
C ARG A 20 -6.42 -3.82 3.16
N LEU A 21 -6.23 -2.51 3.03
CA LEU A 21 -6.40 -1.81 1.76
C LEU A 21 -5.40 -2.32 0.71
N GLY A 22 -4.17 -2.64 1.11
CA GLY A 22 -3.15 -3.25 0.25
C GLY A 22 -3.62 -4.61 -0.27
N GLU A 23 -4.05 -5.50 0.63
CA GLU A 23 -4.58 -6.82 0.24
C GLU A 23 -5.76 -6.71 -0.75
N GLN A 24 -6.72 -5.83 -0.46
CA GLN A 24 -7.86 -5.58 -1.34
C GLN A 24 -7.44 -5.02 -2.70
N THR A 25 -6.44 -4.13 -2.73
CA THR A 25 -5.91 -3.58 -3.98
C THR A 25 -5.20 -4.66 -4.80
N GLY A 26 -4.41 -5.53 -4.16
CA GLY A 26 -3.79 -6.68 -4.80
C GLY A 26 -4.81 -7.66 -5.42
N GLU A 27 -5.93 -7.91 -4.75
CA GLU A 27 -7.04 -8.71 -5.31
C GLU A 27 -7.67 -8.05 -6.55
N LEU A 28 -7.80 -6.72 -6.55
CA LEU A 28 -8.29 -5.96 -7.70
C LEU A 28 -7.31 -6.00 -8.87
N VAL A 29 -6.00 -5.87 -8.63
CA VAL A 29 -4.95 -6.04 -9.65
C VAL A 29 -5.06 -7.41 -10.31
N GLY A 30 -5.16 -8.47 -9.50
CA GLY A 30 -5.31 -9.83 -10.00
C GLY A 30 -6.61 -10.02 -10.81
N SER A 31 -7.68 -9.37 -10.39
CA SER A 31 -8.97 -9.40 -11.09
C SER A 31 -8.92 -8.67 -12.44
N ALA A 32 -8.28 -7.50 -12.48
CA ALA A 32 -8.06 -6.74 -13.71
C ALA A 32 -7.14 -7.48 -14.69
N GLY A 33 -6.09 -8.14 -14.20
CA GLY A 33 -5.24 -9.02 -15.02
C GLY A 33 -6.04 -10.15 -15.68
N ARG A 34 -6.86 -10.87 -14.90
CA ARG A 34 -7.75 -11.92 -15.45
C ARG A 34 -8.76 -11.37 -16.46
N LEU A 35 -9.24 -10.14 -16.26
CA LEU A 35 -10.13 -9.47 -17.21
C LEU A 35 -9.39 -9.17 -18.53
N ALA A 36 -8.15 -8.73 -18.45
CA ALA A 36 -7.29 -8.47 -19.62
C ALA A 36 -6.93 -9.73 -20.40
N ASP A 37 -6.83 -10.88 -19.74
CA ASP A 37 -6.52 -12.14 -20.40
C ASP A 37 -7.74 -12.73 -21.14
N ARG A 38 -8.95 -12.29 -20.77
CA ARG A 38 -10.19 -12.83 -21.33
C ARG A 38 -10.59 -12.09 -22.60
N LEU A 39 -10.82 -12.85 -23.68
CA LEU A 39 -11.43 -12.30 -24.89
C LEU A 39 -12.94 -12.07 -24.68
N PRO A 40 -13.45 -10.84 -24.81
CA PRO A 40 -14.88 -10.57 -24.69
C PRO A 40 -15.68 -11.25 -25.81
N GLN A 41 -16.73 -11.99 -25.45
CA GLN A 41 -17.63 -12.62 -26.41
C GLN A 41 -18.72 -11.64 -26.85
N LEU A 42 -18.37 -10.73 -27.75
CA LEU A 42 -19.29 -9.70 -28.28
C LEU A 42 -19.88 -10.05 -29.65
N GLY A 43 -19.52 -11.22 -30.20
CA GLY A 43 -19.89 -11.68 -31.55
C GLY A 43 -18.70 -11.72 -32.52
N THR A 44 -18.97 -12.14 -33.76
CA THR A 44 -17.94 -12.33 -34.81
C THR A 44 -17.93 -11.24 -35.87
N ALA A 45 -18.86 -10.28 -35.80
CA ALA A 45 -18.88 -9.15 -36.71
C ALA A 45 -17.59 -8.30 -36.54
N PRO A 46 -16.99 -7.76 -37.62
CA PRO A 46 -15.80 -6.92 -37.54
C PRO A 46 -15.82 -5.82 -36.47
N PRO A 47 -16.92 -5.03 -36.30
CA PRO A 47 -16.97 -4.03 -35.23
C PRO A 47 -17.00 -4.65 -33.82
N ALA A 48 -17.60 -5.83 -33.64
CA ALA A 48 -17.61 -6.54 -32.35
C ALA A 48 -16.21 -7.04 -31.98
N LEU A 49 -15.46 -7.57 -32.95
CA LEU A 49 -14.06 -7.97 -32.74
C LEU A 49 -13.18 -6.78 -32.37
N HIS A 50 -13.37 -5.63 -33.04
CA HIS A 50 -12.63 -4.41 -32.72
C HIS A 50 -12.95 -3.91 -31.30
N LEU A 51 -14.21 -3.93 -30.90
CA LEU A 51 -14.61 -3.56 -29.54
C LEU A 51 -14.03 -4.53 -28.49
N ALA A 52 -14.05 -5.84 -28.77
CA ALA A 52 -13.49 -6.86 -27.89
C ALA A 52 -11.98 -6.64 -27.68
N GLN A 53 -11.25 -6.29 -28.75
CA GLN A 53 -9.84 -5.93 -28.69
C GLN A 53 -9.61 -4.68 -27.82
N ARG A 54 -10.37 -3.61 -28.04
CA ARG A 54 -10.26 -2.36 -27.27
C ARG A 54 -10.53 -2.55 -25.78
N LEU A 55 -11.53 -3.36 -25.43
CA LEU A 55 -11.80 -3.69 -24.03
C LEU A 55 -10.65 -4.48 -23.40
N ARG A 56 -10.03 -5.38 -24.17
CA ARG A 56 -8.86 -6.14 -23.70
C ARG A 56 -7.66 -5.23 -23.45
N GLU A 57 -7.41 -4.28 -24.34
CA GLU A 57 -6.35 -3.28 -24.19
C GLU A 57 -6.60 -2.37 -22.99
N ALA A 58 -7.84 -1.88 -22.84
CA ALA A 58 -8.24 -1.04 -21.71
C ALA A 58 -8.17 -1.76 -20.36
N ALA A 59 -8.44 -3.07 -20.32
CA ALA A 59 -8.27 -3.88 -19.12
C ALA A 59 -6.81 -4.25 -18.83
N GLY A 60 -5.96 -4.29 -19.87
CA GLY A 60 -4.59 -4.77 -19.81
C GLY A 60 -3.61 -3.84 -19.11
N HIS A 61 -2.32 -4.17 -19.27
CA HIS A 61 -1.23 -3.48 -18.58
C HIS A 61 -1.10 -2.00 -18.96
N ALA A 62 -1.52 -1.61 -20.18
CA ALA A 62 -1.56 -0.21 -20.59
C ALA A 62 -2.78 0.56 -20.07
N GLY A 63 -3.70 -0.12 -19.38
CA GLY A 63 -4.91 0.47 -18.79
C GLY A 63 -5.09 -0.02 -17.35
N LEU A 64 -6.29 -0.52 -17.05
CA LEU A 64 -6.74 -0.79 -15.68
C LEU A 64 -5.77 -1.65 -14.85
N ALA A 65 -5.26 -2.76 -15.40
CA ALA A 65 -4.35 -3.62 -14.66
C ALA A 65 -3.02 -2.93 -14.34
N GLY A 66 -2.54 -2.06 -15.23
CA GLY A 66 -1.33 -1.26 -14.98
C GLY A 66 -1.55 -0.19 -13.93
N GLU A 67 -2.65 0.57 -14.04
CA GLU A 67 -3.00 1.63 -13.07
C GLU A 67 -3.19 1.06 -11.66
N LEU A 68 -3.91 -0.06 -11.53
CA LEU A 68 -4.07 -0.71 -10.24
C LEU A 68 -2.75 -1.25 -9.70
N GLY A 69 -1.87 -1.80 -10.56
CA GLY A 69 -0.55 -2.28 -10.14
C GLY A 69 0.37 -1.16 -9.66
N ALA A 70 0.30 0.02 -10.28
CA ALA A 70 1.00 1.21 -9.82
C ALA A 70 0.48 1.66 -8.45
N ALA A 71 -0.85 1.72 -8.29
CA ALA A 71 -1.48 2.06 -7.01
C ALA A 71 -1.13 1.07 -5.89
N ASP A 72 -1.09 -0.23 -6.18
CA ASP A 72 -0.66 -1.28 -5.25
C ASP A 72 0.79 -1.08 -4.79
N THR A 73 1.68 -0.74 -5.74
CA THR A 73 3.09 -0.45 -5.46
C THR A 73 3.24 0.77 -4.56
N GLU A 74 2.54 1.85 -4.86
CA GLU A 74 2.57 3.08 -4.04
C GLU A 74 2.02 2.84 -2.64
N LEU A 75 0.91 2.12 -2.52
CA LEU A 75 0.28 1.82 -1.24
C LEU A 75 1.18 0.93 -0.37
N THR A 76 1.81 -0.08 -0.97
CA THR A 76 2.79 -0.94 -0.30
C THR A 76 4.00 -0.13 0.17
N GLY A 77 4.57 0.71 -0.70
CA GLY A 77 5.70 1.57 -0.35
C GLY A 77 5.37 2.56 0.79
N PHE A 78 4.17 3.15 0.76
CA PHE A 78 3.70 4.01 1.83
C PHE A 78 3.52 3.26 3.16
N HIS A 79 2.93 2.06 3.11
CA HIS A 79 2.74 1.20 4.28
C HIS A 79 4.09 0.83 4.94
N GLU A 80 5.08 0.44 4.13
CA GLU A 80 6.42 0.11 4.61
C GLU A 80 7.13 1.33 5.22
N ALA A 81 7.06 2.49 4.54
CA ALA A 81 7.64 3.73 5.03
C ALA A 81 7.03 4.16 6.37
N LEU A 82 5.71 4.05 6.52
CA LEU A 82 5.01 4.36 7.77
C LEU A 82 5.45 3.43 8.90
N ARG A 83 5.56 2.12 8.65
CA ARG A 83 6.04 1.14 9.65
C ARG A 83 7.48 1.41 10.06
N ALA A 84 8.35 1.73 9.11
CA ALA A 84 9.73 2.10 9.39
C ALA A 84 9.82 3.37 10.23
N GLY A 85 8.98 4.38 9.95
CA GLY A 85 8.89 5.61 10.72
C GLY A 85 8.46 5.37 12.18
N ILE A 86 7.42 4.57 12.39
CA ILE A 86 6.92 4.22 13.73
C ILE A 86 8.00 3.50 14.55
N ARG A 87 8.67 2.50 13.96
CA ARG A 87 9.76 1.78 14.63
C ARG A 87 10.88 2.73 15.06
N ARG A 88 11.32 3.60 14.15
CA ARG A 88 12.37 4.58 14.44
C ARG A 88 12.01 5.49 15.62
N TYR A 89 10.74 5.90 15.70
CA TYR A 89 10.26 6.71 16.82
C TYR A 89 10.28 5.93 18.15
N GLN A 90 9.80 4.69 18.15
CA GLN A 90 9.81 3.81 19.32
C GLN A 90 11.23 3.50 19.82
N ASP A 91 12.16 3.26 18.89
CA ASP A 91 13.58 3.03 19.21
C ASP A 91 14.20 4.28 19.85
N HIS A 92 13.87 5.47 19.32
CA HIS A 92 14.35 6.73 19.88
C HIS A 92 13.82 6.99 21.29
N GLU A 93 12.51 6.84 21.51
CA GLU A 93 11.87 6.96 22.82
C GLU A 93 12.49 5.99 23.84
N SER A 94 12.71 4.74 23.44
CA SER A 94 13.32 3.73 24.30
C SER A 94 14.76 4.09 24.68
N GLY A 95 15.56 4.55 23.70
CA GLY A 95 16.94 4.98 23.95
C GLY A 95 17.04 6.21 24.86
N VAL A 96 16.13 7.18 24.72
CA VAL A 96 16.04 8.35 25.61
C VAL A 96 15.69 7.91 27.03
N ARG A 97 14.71 7.01 27.19
CA ARG A 97 14.30 6.49 28.50
C ARG A 97 15.43 5.72 29.19
N GLU A 98 16.17 4.89 28.45
CA GLU A 98 17.34 4.16 28.97
C GLU A 98 18.50 5.08 29.36
N ALA A 99 18.71 6.17 28.62
CA ALA A 99 19.72 7.18 28.96
C ALA A 99 19.35 7.90 30.27
N PHE A 100 18.06 8.26 30.44
CA PHE A 100 17.56 8.89 31.66
C PHE A 100 17.73 7.98 32.88
N GLN A 101 17.34 6.70 32.77
CA GLN A 101 17.51 5.70 33.84
C GLN A 101 18.99 5.42 34.19
N ARG A 102 19.90 5.60 33.24
CA ARG A 102 21.35 5.48 33.50
C ARG A 102 21.86 6.68 34.29
N LEU A 103 21.41 7.89 33.95
CA LEU A 103 21.77 9.12 34.66
C LEU A 103 21.24 9.10 36.10
N GLU A 104 19.99 8.67 36.30
CA GLU A 104 19.40 8.54 37.65
C GLU A 104 20.20 7.57 38.53
N ARG A 105 20.58 6.40 37.99
CA ARG A 105 21.40 5.41 38.70
C ARG A 105 22.84 5.85 38.97
N GLN A 106 23.36 6.85 38.26
CA GLN A 106 24.69 7.42 38.53
C GLN A 106 24.65 8.56 39.55
N ALA A 107 23.46 9.08 39.86
CA ALA A 107 23.25 10.14 40.83
C ALA A 107 22.93 9.62 42.25
N GLU A 108 22.66 8.31 42.38
CA GLU A 108 22.53 7.55 43.64
C GLU A 108 23.87 6.92 44.07
#